data_AF-A0A412I1P4-F1
#
_entry.id   AF-A0A412I1P4-F1
#
_cell.length_a   1.000
_cell.length_b   1.000
_cell.length_c   1.000
_cell.angle_alpha   90.00
_cell.angle_beta   90.00
_cell.angle_gamma   90.00
#
_symmetry.space_group_name_H-M   'P 1'
#
loop_
_entity.id
_entity.type
_entity.pdbx_description
1 polymer ?
#
loop_
_entity_poly.entity_id
_entity_poly.type
_entity_poly.pdbx_seq_one_letter_code
_entity_poly.pdbx_strand_id
1 'polypeptide(L)'
;MEELLEIYKRIEDLRNKGVKMKDIADKTNMPASVLSSLYSSVLPTFARSVKKGMMEEEALDYALSQVNNVSKKRLLGNLTEMKEQLLELEPVTTGNQKEIPFVRMLTEEMNHSAQEVYNYSGIYISYSLSSSSDCLKMEPYLISASENNDYVQVTHMSAYNTTHRGIGVLNNHQNAYIIFNEREAPQLALFTIYLQLPMYDYPSMLKGLYLSLDYNRNPIARRIVFVKYSDSTSMDDFIELKGGLLTEEELTPEQKVYFEYTCRGGDYIKTCTVPSPHLNGDDLEREKKMLKL
;
A
#
# COMPACT_ATOMS: atom_id res chain seq x y z
N MET A 1 -3.09 -14.40 -36.89
CA MET A 1 -4.26 -13.97 -36.08
C MET A 1 -3.90 -13.82 -34.61
N GLU A 2 -3.01 -14.66 -34.06
CA GLU A 2 -2.41 -14.50 -32.73
C GLU A 2 -1.81 -13.09 -32.49
N GLU A 3 -1.19 -12.51 -33.51
CA GLU A 3 -0.67 -11.13 -33.47
C GLU A 3 -1.72 -10.07 -33.09
N LEU A 4 -3.00 -10.27 -33.41
CA LEU A 4 -4.08 -9.33 -33.01
C LEU A 4 -4.28 -9.32 -31.48
N LEU A 5 -4.14 -10.48 -30.83
CA LEU A 5 -4.24 -10.58 -29.37
C LEU A 5 -3.01 -9.98 -28.69
N GLU A 6 -1.83 -10.16 -29.29
CA GLU A 6 -0.59 -9.54 -28.80
C GLU A 6 -0.63 -8.01 -28.93
N ILE A 7 -1.08 -7.50 -30.08
CA ILE A 7 -1.31 -6.07 -30.29
C ILE A 7 -2.31 -5.53 -29.28
N TYR A 8 -3.41 -6.25 -29.02
CA TYR A 8 -4.41 -5.84 -28.04
C TYR A 8 -3.81 -5.70 -26.63
N LYS A 9 -3.09 -6.73 -26.15
CA LYS A 9 -2.41 -6.70 -24.85
C LYS A 9 -1.37 -5.60 -24.78
N ARG A 10 -0.61 -5.38 -25.86
CA ARG A 10 0.43 -4.35 -25.88
C ARG A 10 -0.16 -2.94 -25.83
N ILE A 11 -1.23 -2.67 -26.57
CA ILE A 11 -1.94 -1.39 -26.48
C ILE A 11 -2.52 -1.21 -25.07
N GLU A 12 -3.10 -2.25 -24.48
CA GLU A 12 -3.61 -2.22 -23.10
C GLU A 12 -2.50 -1.90 -22.07
N ASP A 13 -1.34 -2.53 -22.17
CA ASP A 13 -0.16 -2.27 -21.32
C ASP A 13 0.32 -0.81 -21.45
N LEU A 14 0.47 -0.31 -22.68
CA LEU A 14 0.89 1.07 -22.95
C LEU A 14 -0.12 2.09 -22.38
N ARG A 15 -1.42 1.80 -22.52
CA ARG A 15 -2.51 2.64 -21.99
C ARG A 15 -2.50 2.66 -20.46
N ASN A 16 -2.31 1.50 -19.82
CA ASN A 16 -2.18 1.39 -18.36
C ASN A 16 -0.95 2.12 -17.83
N LYS A 17 0.13 2.20 -18.62
CA LYS A 17 1.34 2.98 -18.33
C LYS A 17 1.25 4.46 -18.71
N GLY A 18 0.06 4.95 -19.08
CA GLY A 18 -0.20 6.38 -19.29
C GLY A 18 0.12 6.93 -20.68
N VAL A 19 0.47 6.08 -21.66
CA VAL A 19 0.70 6.51 -23.04
C VAL A 19 -0.62 6.97 -23.67
N LYS A 20 -0.64 8.16 -24.28
CA LYS A 20 -1.87 8.68 -24.90
C LYS A 20 -2.18 7.92 -26.19
N MET A 21 -3.47 7.73 -26.48
CA MET A 21 -3.92 7.08 -27.71
C MET A 21 -3.38 7.77 -28.98
N LYS A 22 -3.19 9.09 -28.91
CA LYS A 22 -2.59 9.87 -30.00
C LYS A 22 -1.13 9.46 -30.27
N ASP A 23 -0.33 9.30 -29.22
CA ASP A 23 1.09 8.97 -29.35
C ASP A 23 1.26 7.55 -29.93
N ILE A 24 0.40 6.61 -29.52
CA ILE A 24 0.34 5.26 -30.10
C ILE A 24 -0.04 5.34 -31.59
N ALA A 25 -1.06 6.12 -31.93
CA ALA A 25 -1.53 6.31 -33.30
C ALA A 25 -0.46 6.93 -34.21
N ASP A 26 0.27 7.92 -33.72
CA ASP A 26 1.35 8.59 -34.44
C ASP A 26 2.52 7.61 -34.70
N LYS A 27 2.88 6.75 -33.73
CA LYS A 27 3.94 5.73 -33.89
C LYS A 27 3.53 4.60 -34.84
N THR A 28 2.27 4.16 -34.81
CA THR A 28 1.77 3.07 -35.68
C THR A 28 1.31 3.55 -37.06
N ASN A 29 1.45 4.86 -37.34
CA ASN A 29 0.97 5.51 -38.55
C ASN A 29 -0.52 5.20 -38.86
N MET A 30 -1.33 5.05 -37.81
CA MET A 30 -2.76 4.82 -37.91
C MET A 30 -3.52 6.10 -37.53
N PRO A 31 -4.65 6.41 -38.18
CA PRO A 31 -5.49 7.50 -37.69
C PRO A 31 -6.00 7.18 -36.28
N ALA A 32 -5.92 8.15 -35.36
CA ALA A 32 -6.30 7.96 -33.95
C ALA A 32 -7.74 7.42 -33.77
N SER A 33 -8.67 7.80 -34.65
CA SER A 33 -10.05 7.27 -34.64
C SER A 33 -10.12 5.79 -35.01
N VAL A 34 -9.27 5.33 -35.94
CA VAL A 34 -9.18 3.92 -36.36
C VAL A 34 -8.56 3.09 -35.25
N LEU A 35 -7.46 3.56 -34.65
CA LEU A 35 -6.82 2.90 -33.52
C LEU A 35 -7.74 2.83 -32.30
N SER A 36 -8.51 3.90 -32.03
CA SER A 36 -9.51 3.91 -30.96
C SER A 36 -10.58 2.85 -31.19
N SER A 37 -11.21 2.80 -32.38
CA SER A 37 -12.21 1.77 -32.71
C SER A 37 -11.64 0.35 -32.63
N LEU A 38 -10.38 0.18 -33.07
CA LEU A 38 -9.67 -1.08 -33.01
C LEU A 38 -9.51 -1.56 -31.56
N TYR A 39 -9.03 -0.68 -30.67
CA TYR A 39 -8.80 -0.99 -29.25
C TYR A 39 -10.10 -1.13 -28.44
N SER A 40 -11.10 -0.26 -28.63
CA SER A 40 -12.30 -0.25 -27.78
C SER A 40 -13.37 -1.25 -28.21
N SER A 41 -13.37 -1.65 -29.49
CA SER A 41 -14.51 -2.39 -30.07
C SER A 41 -14.07 -3.63 -30.83
N VAL A 42 -13.15 -3.51 -31.79
CA VAL A 42 -12.77 -4.65 -32.66
C VAL A 42 -11.98 -5.72 -31.90
N LEU A 43 -10.85 -5.38 -31.28
CA LEU A 43 -9.99 -6.35 -30.60
C LEU A 43 -10.67 -7.02 -29.38
N PRO A 44 -11.44 -6.31 -28.52
CA PRO A 44 -12.20 -6.94 -27.45
C PRO A 44 -13.29 -7.89 -27.95
N THR A 45 -13.98 -7.51 -29.03
CA THR A 45 -15.04 -8.35 -29.64
C THR A 45 -14.42 -9.58 -30.27
N PHE A 46 -13.33 -9.43 -31.00
CA PHE A 46 -12.56 -10.52 -31.58
C PHE A 46 -12.10 -11.51 -30.50
N ALA A 47 -11.43 -11.02 -29.44
CA ALA A 47 -10.94 -11.86 -28.34
C ALA A 47 -12.07 -12.62 -27.63
N ARG A 48 -13.23 -11.97 -27.43
CA ARG A 48 -14.41 -12.60 -26.83
C ARG A 48 -15.02 -13.68 -27.73
N SER A 49 -15.11 -13.43 -29.03
CA SER A 49 -15.67 -14.36 -30.00
C SER A 49 -14.80 -15.61 -30.18
N VAL A 50 -13.48 -15.45 -30.26
CA VAL A 50 -12.53 -16.58 -30.27
C VAL A 50 -12.64 -17.39 -28.98
N LYS A 51 -12.74 -16.74 -27.81
CA LYS A 51 -12.95 -17.44 -26.52
C LYS A 51 -14.26 -18.23 -26.46
N LYS A 52 -15.28 -17.84 -27.21
CA LYS A 52 -16.56 -18.54 -27.34
C LYS A 52 -16.54 -19.69 -28.37
N GLY A 53 -15.38 -19.97 -28.97
CA GLY A 53 -15.21 -21.06 -29.92
C GLY A 53 -15.54 -20.71 -31.38
N MET A 54 -15.67 -19.42 -31.73
CA MET A 54 -15.77 -19.01 -33.14
C MET A 54 -14.41 -19.15 -33.83
N MET A 55 -14.42 -19.54 -35.11
CA MET A 55 -13.21 -19.53 -35.94
C MET A 55 -12.65 -18.12 -36.04
N GLU A 56 -11.32 -17.99 -36.02
CA GLU A 56 -10.65 -16.68 -35.93
C GLU A 56 -11.03 -15.74 -37.07
N GLU A 57 -11.20 -16.26 -38.28
CA GLU A 57 -11.58 -15.46 -39.45
C GLU A 57 -13.02 -14.94 -39.34
N GLU A 58 -13.96 -15.80 -38.92
CA GLU A 58 -15.35 -15.42 -38.67
C GLU A 58 -15.48 -14.44 -37.49
N ALA A 59 -14.68 -14.63 -36.45
CA ALA A 59 -14.62 -13.75 -35.29
C ALA A 59 -14.12 -12.35 -35.67
N LEU A 60 -13.14 -12.25 -36.57
CA LEU A 60 -12.62 -10.98 -37.06
C LEU A 60 -13.62 -10.27 -37.97
N ASP A 61 -14.27 -10.99 -38.88
CA ASP A 61 -15.31 -10.43 -39.75
C ASP A 61 -16.49 -9.91 -38.93
N TYR A 62 -16.90 -10.68 -37.93
CA TYR A 62 -17.91 -10.24 -36.98
C TYR A 62 -17.47 -8.98 -36.21
N ALA A 63 -16.25 -8.95 -35.66
CA ALA A 63 -15.75 -7.80 -34.92
C ALA A 63 -15.64 -6.53 -35.77
N LEU A 64 -15.19 -6.66 -37.03
CA LEU A 64 -15.07 -5.55 -37.97
C LEU A 64 -16.43 -5.04 -38.43
N SER A 65 -17.47 -5.88 -38.50
CA SER A 65 -18.84 -5.44 -38.83
C SER A 65 -19.42 -4.42 -37.84
N GLN A 66 -18.87 -4.37 -36.61
CA GLN A 66 -19.32 -3.46 -35.55
C GLN A 66 -18.82 -2.02 -35.73
N VAL A 67 -17.90 -1.79 -36.66
CA VAL A 67 -17.29 -0.47 -36.89
C VAL A 67 -17.21 -0.18 -38.39
N ASN A 68 -17.35 1.08 -38.79
CA ASN A 68 -17.33 1.47 -40.22
C ASN A 68 -15.98 2.06 -40.67
N ASN A 69 -15.05 2.27 -39.74
CA ASN A 69 -13.80 3.00 -39.98
C ASN A 69 -12.55 2.11 -39.98
N VAL A 70 -12.69 0.79 -39.81
CA VAL A 70 -11.56 -0.16 -39.81
C VAL A 70 -11.69 -1.11 -41.01
N SER A 71 -10.66 -1.16 -41.87
CA SER A 71 -10.65 -2.02 -43.06
C SER A 71 -9.87 -3.31 -42.79
N LYS A 72 -10.49 -4.48 -42.99
CA LYS A 72 -9.84 -5.80 -42.85
C LYS A 72 -8.52 -5.88 -43.65
N LYS A 73 -8.57 -5.47 -44.92
CA LYS A 73 -7.42 -5.52 -45.83
C LYS A 73 -6.26 -4.65 -45.35
N ARG A 74 -6.53 -3.43 -44.87
CA ARG A 74 -5.49 -2.53 -44.35
C ARG A 74 -4.94 -3.00 -43.01
N LEU A 75 -5.81 -3.49 -42.11
CA LEU A 75 -5.42 -4.00 -40.81
C LEU A 75 -4.48 -5.21 -40.95
N LEU A 76 -4.86 -6.19 -41.77
CA LEU A 76 -4.04 -7.38 -41.99
C LEU A 76 -2.77 -7.08 -42.79
N GLY A 77 -2.82 -6.11 -43.71
CA GLY A 77 -1.66 -5.70 -44.50
C GLY A 77 -0.56 -5.00 -43.69
N ASN A 78 -0.92 -4.36 -42.58
CA ASN A 78 0.02 -3.61 -41.71
C ASN A 78 0.25 -4.29 -40.36
N LEU A 79 -0.22 -5.53 -40.18
CA LEU A 79 -0.31 -6.17 -38.86
C LEU A 79 1.08 -6.36 -38.21
N THR A 80 2.02 -6.89 -38.98
CA THR A 80 3.40 -7.17 -38.53
C THR A 80 4.15 -5.88 -38.22
N GLU A 81 4.08 -4.89 -39.10
CA GLU A 81 4.72 -3.57 -38.90
C GLU A 81 4.14 -2.85 -37.67
N MET A 82 2.82 -2.91 -37.49
CA MET A 82 2.14 -2.35 -36.31
C MET A 82 2.62 -3.02 -35.01
N LYS A 83 2.76 -4.34 -35.01
CA LYS A 83 3.28 -5.10 -33.86
C LYS A 83 4.71 -4.67 -33.52
N GLU A 84 5.60 -4.59 -34.50
CA GLU A 84 6.99 -4.16 -34.31
C GLU A 84 7.06 -2.74 -33.76
N GLN A 85 6.31 -1.79 -34.36
CA GLN A 85 6.27 -0.40 -33.92
C GLN A 85 5.72 -0.23 -32.49
N LEU A 86 4.77 -1.07 -32.07
CA LEU A 86 4.23 -1.09 -30.70
C LEU A 86 5.20 -1.72 -29.69
N LEU A 87 6.02 -2.69 -30.11
CA LEU A 87 7.05 -3.28 -29.26
C LEU A 87 8.19 -2.29 -29.00
N GLU A 88 8.60 -1.55 -30.04
CA GLU A 88 9.60 -0.47 -29.94
C GLU A 88 9.10 0.76 -29.16
N LEU A 89 7.78 0.94 -29.04
CA LEU A 89 7.23 2.05 -28.28
C LEU A 89 7.45 1.77 -26.79
N GLU A 90 8.52 2.31 -26.25
CA GLU A 90 8.67 2.38 -24.80
C GLU A 90 7.63 3.35 -24.24
N PRO A 91 7.00 3.03 -23.10
CA PRO A 91 6.17 3.98 -22.40
C PRO A 91 7.06 5.18 -22.11
N VAL A 92 6.81 6.29 -22.81
CA VAL A 92 7.48 7.54 -22.47
C VAL A 92 7.03 7.79 -21.03
N THR A 93 7.95 7.62 -20.08
CA THR A 93 7.90 8.25 -18.78
C THR A 93 7.94 9.74 -19.07
N THR A 94 6.82 10.26 -19.57
CA THR A 94 6.64 11.67 -19.77
C THR A 94 6.74 12.24 -18.37
N GLY A 95 7.91 12.80 -18.07
CA GLY A 95 8.26 13.55 -16.87
C GLY A 95 7.41 14.82 -16.77
N ASN A 96 6.10 14.62 -16.77
CA ASN A 96 5.03 15.60 -16.65
C ASN A 96 3.89 15.04 -15.78
N GLN A 97 4.13 14.01 -14.97
CA GLN A 97 3.65 14.17 -13.60
C GLN A 97 4.46 15.35 -13.07
N LYS A 98 3.82 16.50 -12.81
CA LYS A 98 4.44 17.48 -11.92
C LYS A 98 4.79 16.69 -10.68
N GLU A 99 6.07 16.38 -10.53
CA GLU A 99 6.58 15.69 -9.37
C GLU A 99 6.09 16.49 -8.17
N ILE A 100 5.20 15.88 -7.37
CA ILE A 100 4.60 16.58 -6.26
C ILE A 100 5.76 16.87 -5.32
N PRO A 101 6.11 18.14 -5.04
CA PRO A 101 7.35 18.45 -4.32
C PRO A 101 7.45 17.70 -2.98
N PHE A 102 6.31 17.52 -2.31
CA PHE A 102 6.21 16.72 -1.08
C PHE A 102 6.52 15.23 -1.29
N VAL A 103 6.07 14.62 -2.39
CA VAL A 103 6.38 13.23 -2.70
C VAL A 103 7.86 13.07 -2.96
N ARG A 104 8.49 14.00 -3.67
CA ARG A 104 9.95 13.99 -3.86
C ARG A 104 10.69 14.09 -2.52
N MET A 105 10.32 15.03 -1.67
CA MET A 105 10.91 15.16 -0.33
C MET A 105 10.74 13.88 0.49
N LEU A 106 9.56 13.26 0.43
CA LEU A 106 9.29 11.99 1.11
C LEU A 106 10.18 10.87 0.55
N THR A 107 10.33 10.78 -0.77
CA THR A 107 11.22 9.81 -1.43
C THR A 107 12.68 10.03 -1.05
N GLU A 108 13.16 11.28 -1.02
CA GLU A 108 14.51 11.63 -0.57
C GLU A 108 14.73 11.18 0.89
N GLU A 109 13.78 11.47 1.78
CA GLU A 109 13.87 11.09 3.19
C GLU A 109 13.80 9.57 3.40
N MET A 110 12.98 8.85 2.62
CA MET A 110 12.92 7.38 2.66
C MET A 110 14.26 6.75 2.28
N ASN A 111 14.91 7.27 1.24
CA ASN A 111 16.25 6.82 0.84
C ASN A 111 17.29 7.11 1.93
N HIS A 112 17.25 8.30 2.52
CA HIS A 112 18.15 8.66 3.62
C HIS A 112 17.94 7.73 4.84
N SER A 113 16.68 7.50 5.21
CA SER A 113 16.27 6.61 6.29
C SER A 113 16.83 5.19 6.12
N ALA A 114 16.86 4.67 4.89
CA ALA A 114 17.41 3.35 4.60
C ALA A 114 18.91 3.25 4.91
N GLN A 115 19.66 4.34 4.76
CA GLN A 115 21.10 4.37 5.08
C GLN A 115 21.37 4.36 6.60
N GLU A 116 20.42 4.86 7.41
CA GLU A 116 20.58 5.01 8.86
C GLU A 116 19.88 3.93 9.68
N VAL A 117 19.01 3.13 9.06
CA VAL A 117 18.17 2.15 9.75
C VAL A 117 18.96 1.05 10.43
N TYR A 118 20.23 0.83 10.08
CA TYR A 118 21.07 -0.22 10.66
C TYR A 118 21.11 -0.16 12.19
N ASN A 119 21.06 1.04 12.78
CA ASN A 119 21.02 1.26 14.23
C ASN A 119 19.74 0.74 14.89
N TYR A 120 18.64 0.69 14.15
CA TYR A 120 17.32 0.32 14.62
C TYR A 120 16.83 -1.00 14.02
N SER A 121 17.64 -1.64 13.17
CA SER A 121 17.27 -2.88 12.50
C SER A 121 17.20 -4.04 13.48
N GLY A 122 16.27 -4.96 13.21
CA GLY A 122 16.05 -6.15 14.01
C GLY A 122 14.58 -6.47 14.19
N ILE A 123 14.34 -7.49 15.01
CA ILE A 123 13.00 -7.91 15.42
C ILE A 123 12.69 -7.29 16.79
N TYR A 124 11.50 -6.72 16.91
CA TYR A 124 10.96 -6.12 18.12
C TYR A 124 9.65 -6.80 18.49
N ILE A 125 9.39 -6.94 19.80
CA ILE A 125 8.04 -7.19 20.30
C ILE A 125 7.48 -5.85 20.76
N SER A 126 6.35 -5.47 20.17
CA SER A 126 5.61 -4.30 20.64
C SER A 126 4.64 -4.67 21.75
N TYR A 127 4.38 -3.73 22.65
CA TYR A 127 3.39 -3.81 23.71
C TYR A 127 2.51 -2.56 23.67
N SER A 128 1.20 -2.76 23.65
CA SER A 128 0.20 -1.69 23.66
C SER A 128 -1.15 -2.17 24.20
N LEU A 129 -2.05 -1.25 24.52
CA LEU A 129 -3.42 -1.60 24.89
C LEU A 129 -4.18 -2.21 23.69
N SER A 130 -4.88 -3.32 23.91
CA SER A 130 -5.78 -3.94 22.92
C SER A 130 -7.01 -3.09 22.62
N SER A 131 -7.49 -3.12 21.37
CA SER A 131 -8.67 -2.33 20.94
C SER A 131 -10.00 -2.94 21.35
N SER A 132 -10.03 -4.24 21.66
CA SER A 132 -11.25 -4.98 21.97
C SER A 132 -11.42 -5.31 23.45
N SER A 133 -10.35 -5.25 24.23
CA SER A 133 -10.33 -5.71 25.62
C SER A 133 -9.26 -4.98 26.44
N ASP A 134 -9.39 -5.02 27.76
CA ASP A 134 -8.38 -4.51 28.69
C ASP A 134 -7.23 -5.52 28.85
N CYS A 135 -6.52 -5.75 27.75
CA CYS A 135 -5.44 -6.73 27.65
C CYS A 135 -4.19 -6.09 27.06
N LEU A 136 -3.02 -6.60 27.45
CA LEU A 136 -1.77 -6.27 26.80
C LEU A 136 -1.75 -6.95 25.43
N LYS A 137 -1.68 -6.14 24.38
CA LYS A 137 -1.48 -6.61 23.01
C LYS A 137 0.02 -6.68 22.74
N MET A 138 0.49 -7.89 22.40
CA MET A 138 1.88 -8.15 22.02
C MET A 138 1.96 -8.50 20.54
N GLU A 139 2.76 -7.76 19.77
CA GLU A 139 2.83 -7.93 18.31
C GLU A 139 4.27 -7.81 17.82
N PRO A 140 4.80 -8.81 17.08
CA PRO A 140 6.12 -8.75 16.47
C PRO A 140 6.21 -7.74 15.32
N TYR A 141 7.35 -7.04 15.25
CA TYR A 141 7.74 -6.15 14.17
C TYR A 141 9.16 -6.46 13.71
N LEU A 142 9.39 -6.55 12.41
CA LEU A 142 10.71 -6.62 11.78
C LEU A 142 10.99 -5.30 11.09
N ILE A 143 12.06 -4.61 11.50
CA ILE A 143 12.54 -3.36 10.91
C ILE A 143 13.85 -3.67 10.19
N SER A 144 13.93 -3.34 8.90
CA SER A 144 15.15 -3.50 8.11
C SER A 144 15.19 -2.51 6.94
N ALA A 145 16.34 -2.37 6.30
CA ALA A 145 16.36 -1.82 4.95
C ALA A 145 15.63 -2.77 3.98
N SER A 146 15.00 -2.20 2.94
CA SER A 146 14.54 -2.95 1.76
C SER A 146 15.71 -3.65 1.06
N GLU A 147 15.44 -4.68 0.24
CA GLU A 147 16.48 -5.43 -0.50
C GLU A 147 17.43 -4.54 -1.31
N ASN A 148 16.90 -3.48 -1.94
CA ASN A 148 17.67 -2.53 -2.74
C ASN A 148 18.23 -1.34 -1.94
N ASN A 149 17.93 -1.27 -0.64
CA ASN A 149 18.31 -0.17 0.24
C ASN A 149 17.68 1.20 -0.15
N ASP A 150 16.50 1.17 -0.79
CA ASP A 150 15.77 2.37 -1.25
C ASP A 150 14.87 2.97 -0.14
N TYR A 151 14.44 2.16 0.82
CA TYR A 151 13.59 2.59 1.94
C TYR A 151 13.72 1.64 3.13
N VAL A 152 13.21 2.07 4.29
CA VAL A 152 13.06 1.21 5.46
C VAL A 152 11.79 0.40 5.35
N GLN A 153 11.93 -0.90 5.23
CA GLN A 153 10.82 -1.83 5.24
C GLN A 153 10.49 -2.23 6.67
N VAL A 154 9.20 -2.21 7.01
CA VAL A 154 8.71 -2.74 8.29
C VAL A 154 7.67 -3.80 8.03
N THR A 155 7.87 -4.98 8.60
CA THR A 155 6.90 -6.08 8.57
C THR A 155 6.31 -6.26 9.96
N HIS A 156 5.00 -6.38 10.05
CA HIS A 156 4.25 -6.48 11.31
C HIS A 156 3.39 -7.74 11.28
N MET A 157 3.39 -8.48 12.39
CA MET A 157 2.46 -9.60 12.60
C MET A 157 1.46 -9.21 13.70
N SER A 158 0.19 -9.10 13.33
CA SER A 158 -0.85 -8.73 14.30
C SER A 158 -1.13 -9.83 15.32
N ALA A 159 -1.81 -9.47 16.41
CA ALA A 159 -2.29 -10.42 17.41
C ALA A 159 -3.31 -11.43 16.85
N TYR A 160 -3.80 -11.21 15.63
CA TYR A 160 -4.74 -12.07 14.91
C TYR A 160 -4.09 -12.80 13.72
N ASN A 161 -2.75 -12.87 13.69
CA ASN A 161 -1.95 -13.53 12.65
C ASN A 161 -2.16 -12.96 11.23
N THR A 162 -2.38 -11.65 11.13
CA THR A 162 -2.35 -10.92 9.85
C THR A 162 -1.02 -10.23 9.68
N THR A 163 -0.39 -10.41 8.53
CA THR A 163 0.87 -9.75 8.21
C THR A 163 0.60 -8.44 7.48
N HIS A 164 1.19 -7.35 7.98
CA HIS A 164 1.17 -6.05 7.35
C HIS A 164 2.59 -5.66 6.94
N ARG A 165 2.70 -5.00 5.78
CA ARG A 165 3.95 -4.40 5.31
C ARG A 165 3.79 -2.89 5.26
N GLY A 166 4.81 -2.21 5.75
CA GLY A 166 4.84 -0.77 5.86
C GLY A 166 6.22 -0.23 5.58
N ILE A 167 6.33 1.10 5.69
CA ILE A 167 7.56 1.84 5.50
C ILE A 167 7.92 2.62 6.76
N GLY A 168 9.22 2.75 7.03
CA GLY A 168 9.77 3.62 8.05
C GLY A 168 10.36 4.89 7.44
N VAL A 169 10.17 6.01 8.13
CA VAL A 169 10.83 7.29 7.84
C VAL A 169 11.47 7.76 9.14
N LEU A 170 12.78 7.89 9.18
CA LEU A 170 13.58 8.23 10.35
C LEU A 170 14.07 9.67 10.18
N ASN A 171 13.83 10.53 11.17
CA ASN A 171 14.22 11.92 11.13
C ASN A 171 15.32 12.19 12.16
N ASN A 172 16.56 12.35 11.68
CA ASN A 172 17.72 12.90 12.40
C ASN A 172 17.91 12.36 13.83
N HIS A 173 17.76 11.05 14.04
CA HIS A 173 17.85 10.40 15.36
C HIS A 173 16.93 10.97 16.46
N GLN A 174 15.86 11.69 16.10
CA GLN A 174 14.90 12.22 17.07
C GLN A 174 13.61 11.40 17.10
N ASN A 175 13.10 11.05 15.92
CA ASN A 175 11.85 10.33 15.80
C ASN A 175 11.79 9.50 14.53
N ALA A 176 10.91 8.50 14.53
CA ALA A 176 10.57 7.71 13.37
C ALA A 176 9.06 7.63 13.20
N TYR A 177 8.62 7.63 11.95
CA TYR A 177 7.25 7.36 11.53
C TYR A 177 7.24 6.03 10.80
N ILE A 178 6.45 5.08 11.30
CA ILE A 178 6.19 3.82 10.60
C ILE A 178 4.75 3.86 10.11
N ILE A 179 4.57 3.71 8.80
CA ILE A 179 3.27 3.83 8.14
C ILE A 179 2.93 2.49 7.49
N PHE A 180 1.74 2.01 7.76
CA PHE A 180 1.18 0.78 7.17
C PHE A 180 -0.12 1.09 6.46
N ASN A 181 -0.50 0.22 5.53
CA ASN A 181 -1.83 0.21 4.93
C ASN A 181 -2.61 -1.02 5.44
N GLU A 182 -3.75 -0.81 6.09
CA GLU A 182 -4.63 -1.90 6.54
C GLU A 182 -5.40 -2.56 5.40
N ARG A 183 -5.44 -1.91 4.23
CA ARG A 183 -6.22 -2.36 3.06
C ARG A 183 -5.32 -2.68 1.88
N GLU A 184 -5.85 -3.52 0.99
CA GLU A 184 -5.23 -3.72 -0.31
C GLU A 184 -5.52 -2.54 -1.25
N ALA A 185 -4.62 -2.34 -2.22
CA ALA A 185 -4.80 -1.36 -3.27
C ALA A 185 -6.17 -1.58 -3.98
N PRO A 186 -6.88 -0.50 -4.37
CA PRO A 186 -6.45 0.89 -4.46
C PRO A 186 -6.75 1.75 -3.22
N GLN A 187 -7.24 1.17 -2.13
CA GLN A 187 -7.63 1.92 -0.94
C GLN A 187 -6.42 2.12 -0.01
N LEU A 188 -6.27 3.35 0.48
CA LEU A 188 -5.30 3.69 1.53
C LEU A 188 -6.06 3.93 2.84
N ALA A 189 -5.89 3.01 3.78
CA ALA A 189 -6.34 3.14 5.17
C ALA A 189 -5.11 3.02 6.06
N LEU A 190 -4.52 4.16 6.39
CA LEU A 190 -3.24 4.21 7.08
C LEU A 190 -3.42 4.10 8.59
N PHE A 191 -2.56 3.29 9.21
CA PHE A 191 -2.20 3.49 10.61
C PHE A 191 -0.73 3.89 10.70
N THR A 192 -0.39 4.60 11.77
CA THR A 192 0.94 5.16 11.93
C THR A 192 1.44 4.92 13.35
N ILE A 193 2.69 4.49 13.44
CA ILE A 193 3.43 4.40 14.70
C ILE A 193 4.47 5.51 14.69
N TYR A 194 4.39 6.39 15.68
CA TYR A 194 5.40 7.40 15.95
C TYR A 194 6.31 6.87 17.06
N LEU A 195 7.61 6.72 16.80
CA LEU A 195 8.60 6.30 17.80
C LEU A 195 9.56 7.44 18.12
N GLN A 196 9.93 7.58 19.39
CA GLN A 196 11.03 8.43 19.82
C GLN A 196 12.34 7.67 19.63
N LEU A 197 13.26 8.25 18.86
CA LEU A 197 14.59 7.67 18.66
C LEU A 197 15.53 8.25 19.72
N PRO A 198 16.29 7.40 20.44
CA PRO A 198 17.31 7.87 21.37
C PRO A 198 18.59 8.29 20.64
N MET A 199 19.41 9.08 21.33
CA MET A 199 20.70 9.58 20.84
C MET A 199 21.85 8.55 20.92
N TYR A 200 21.57 7.29 21.27
CA TYR A 200 22.57 6.23 21.37
C TYR A 200 22.26 5.09 20.38
N ASP A 201 23.32 4.46 19.89
CA ASP A 201 23.22 3.37 18.91
C ASP A 201 22.61 2.10 19.52
N TYR A 202 21.95 1.32 18.67
CA TYR A 202 21.38 0.00 19.00
C TYR A 202 20.49 -0.02 20.25
N PRO A 203 19.41 0.78 20.29
CA PRO A 203 18.54 0.81 21.45
C PRO A 203 17.81 -0.52 21.66
N SER A 204 17.81 -1.00 22.90
CA SER A 204 17.03 -2.17 23.30
C SER A 204 15.54 -1.89 23.41
N MET A 205 15.14 -0.61 23.46
CA MET A 205 13.74 -0.22 23.60
C MET A 205 13.46 1.12 22.94
N LEU A 206 12.32 1.21 22.26
CA LEU A 206 11.76 2.44 21.68
C LEU A 206 10.35 2.64 22.23
N LYS A 207 9.94 3.90 22.42
CA LYS A 207 8.60 4.24 22.93
C LYS A 207 7.93 5.26 22.03
N GLY A 208 6.61 5.24 22.02
CA GLY A 208 5.89 5.99 21.01
C GLY A 208 4.39 6.07 21.18
N LEU A 209 3.75 6.52 20.10
CA LEU A 209 2.31 6.56 19.94
C LEU A 209 1.90 5.71 18.74
N TYR A 210 0.86 4.92 18.93
CA TYR A 210 0.17 4.17 17.88
C TYR A 210 -1.14 4.90 17.54
N LEU A 211 -1.25 5.39 16.29
CA LEU A 211 -2.38 6.13 15.77
C LEU A 211 -3.11 5.27 14.74
N SER A 212 -4.37 4.93 15.02
CA SER A 212 -5.19 4.09 14.15
C SER A 212 -6.68 4.43 14.30
N LEU A 213 -7.52 3.64 13.64
CA LEU A 213 -8.95 3.60 13.93
C LEU A 213 -9.25 2.46 14.92
N ASP A 214 -10.26 2.63 15.76
CA ASP A 214 -10.84 1.52 16.52
C ASP A 214 -11.85 0.71 15.69
N TYR A 215 -12.43 -0.36 16.27
CA TYR A 215 -13.43 -1.19 15.56
C TYR A 215 -14.70 -0.44 15.14
N ASN A 216 -15.01 0.67 15.81
CA ASN A 216 -16.12 1.56 15.47
C ASN A 216 -15.70 2.67 14.49
N ARG A 217 -14.48 2.57 13.92
CA ARG A 217 -13.85 3.53 13.02
C ARG A 217 -13.62 4.91 13.61
N ASN A 218 -13.53 5.01 14.94
CA ASN A 218 -13.16 6.25 15.57
C ASN A 218 -11.63 6.38 15.66
N PRO A 219 -11.08 7.58 15.39
CA PRO A 219 -9.68 7.89 15.64
C PRO A 219 -9.26 7.59 17.08
N ILE A 220 -8.11 6.94 17.23
CA ILE A 220 -7.50 6.65 18.52
C ILE A 220 -5.97 6.78 18.44
N ALA A 221 -5.38 7.32 19.51
CA ALA A 221 -3.95 7.34 19.75
C ALA A 221 -3.66 6.64 21.08
N ARG A 222 -2.67 5.73 21.11
CA ARG A 222 -2.33 4.93 22.30
C ARG A 222 -0.82 4.92 22.51
N ARG A 223 -0.37 4.78 23.75
CA ARG A 223 1.03 4.45 24.02
C ARG A 223 1.40 3.08 23.43
N ILE A 224 2.62 2.99 22.93
CA ILE A 224 3.23 1.76 22.45
C ILE A 224 4.71 1.72 22.83
N VAL A 225 5.21 0.54 23.16
CA VAL A 225 6.62 0.28 23.45
C VAL A 225 7.10 -0.83 22.54
N PHE A 226 8.26 -0.67 21.93
CA PHE A 226 8.97 -1.68 21.15
C PHE A 226 10.16 -2.14 21.97
N VAL A 227 10.24 -3.43 22.28
CA VAL A 227 11.38 -4.05 22.98
C VAL A 227 12.13 -4.92 21.99
N LYS A 228 13.43 -4.70 21.85
CA LYS A 228 14.26 -5.45 20.90
C LYS A 228 14.36 -6.90 21.34
N TYR A 229 13.94 -7.79 20.45
CA TYR A 229 13.95 -9.24 20.65
C TYR A 229 15.20 -9.89 20.06
N SER A 230 15.61 -9.43 18.89
CA SER A 230 16.78 -9.94 18.17
C SER A 230 17.35 -8.89 17.22
N ASP A 231 18.65 -8.94 16.97
CA ASP A 231 19.32 -8.16 15.91
C ASP A 231 19.09 -8.77 14.52
N SER A 232 18.50 -9.97 14.43
CA SER A 232 18.19 -10.61 13.16
C SER A 232 17.23 -9.77 12.32
N THR A 233 17.54 -9.66 11.03
CA THR A 233 16.64 -9.09 10.02
C THR A 233 16.06 -10.17 9.09
N SER A 234 16.17 -11.44 9.48
CA SER A 234 15.68 -12.58 8.71
C SER A 234 14.16 -12.66 8.78
N MET A 235 13.52 -12.83 7.62
CA MET A 235 12.08 -13.11 7.58
C MET A 235 11.75 -14.48 8.16
N ASP A 236 12.66 -15.46 8.03
CA ASP A 236 12.46 -16.82 8.56
C ASP A 236 12.40 -16.81 10.10
N ASP A 237 13.28 -16.05 10.75
CA ASP A 237 13.25 -15.89 12.21
C ASP A 237 11.99 -15.13 12.66
N PHE A 238 11.51 -14.20 11.83
CA PHE A 238 10.33 -13.39 12.14
C PHE A 238 9.01 -14.17 12.06
N ILE A 239 8.83 -15.05 11.06
CA ILE A 239 7.57 -15.80 10.88
C ILE A 239 7.32 -16.84 11.98
N GLU A 240 8.35 -17.24 12.72
CA GLU A 240 8.20 -18.13 13.87
C GLU A 240 7.52 -17.45 15.07
N LEU A 241 7.58 -16.12 15.13
CA LEU A 241 6.97 -15.33 16.19
C LEU A 241 5.48 -15.13 15.97
N LYS A 242 4.73 -15.14 17.09
CA LYS A 242 3.28 -14.95 17.09
C LYS A 242 2.90 -13.74 17.92
N GLY A 243 1.97 -12.95 17.39
CA GLY A 243 1.26 -11.95 18.18
C GLY A 243 0.24 -12.60 19.11
N GLY A 244 -0.23 -11.84 20.08
CA GLY A 244 -1.22 -12.32 21.03
C GLY A 244 -1.78 -11.24 21.93
N LEU A 245 -2.80 -11.62 22.71
CA LEU A 245 -3.38 -10.83 23.78
C LEU A 245 -3.10 -11.54 25.09
N LEU A 246 -2.60 -10.80 26.08
CA LEU A 246 -2.36 -11.30 27.44
C LEU A 246 -3.23 -10.53 28.42
N THR A 247 -3.94 -11.27 29.26
CA THR A 247 -4.61 -10.74 30.45
C THR A 247 -3.59 -10.44 31.56
N GLU A 248 -3.96 -9.61 32.53
CA GLU A 248 -3.05 -9.20 33.62
C GLU A 248 -2.51 -10.40 34.43
N GLU A 249 -3.29 -11.48 34.53
CA GLU A 249 -2.94 -12.73 35.23
C GLU A 249 -1.85 -13.54 34.51
N GLU A 250 -1.79 -13.42 33.18
CA GLU A 250 -0.84 -14.14 32.32
C GLU A 250 0.51 -13.40 32.18
N LEU A 251 0.60 -12.15 32.67
CA LEU A 251 1.78 -11.32 32.50
C LEU A 251 2.94 -11.78 33.38
N THR A 252 4.10 -11.93 32.74
CA THR A 252 5.38 -12.01 33.45
C THR A 252 5.68 -10.70 34.22
N PRO A 253 6.57 -10.73 35.23
CA PRO A 253 6.94 -9.52 35.97
C PRO A 253 7.45 -8.37 35.08
N GLU A 254 8.16 -8.70 33.99
CA GLU A 254 8.64 -7.70 33.04
C GLU A 254 7.49 -7.11 32.21
N GLN A 255 6.60 -7.95 31.68
CA GLN A 255 5.44 -7.50 30.90
C GLN A 255 4.46 -6.66 31.72
N LYS A 256 4.39 -6.87 33.04
CA LYS A 256 3.62 -5.99 33.93
C LYS A 256 4.10 -4.55 33.86
N VAL A 257 5.41 -4.30 33.77
CA VAL A 257 5.94 -2.92 33.61
C VAL A 257 5.43 -2.28 32.32
N TYR A 258 5.39 -3.04 31.21
CA TYR A 258 4.86 -2.54 29.94
C TYR A 258 3.36 -2.30 30.01
N PHE A 259 2.61 -3.22 30.63
CA PHE A 259 1.18 -3.06 30.85
C PHE A 259 0.84 -1.81 31.67
N GLU A 260 1.54 -1.57 32.79
CA GLU A 260 1.39 -0.36 33.60
C GLU A 260 1.65 0.92 32.81
N TYR A 261 2.57 0.87 31.83
CA TYR A 261 2.91 2.02 31.02
C TYR A 261 1.96 2.25 29.84
N THR A 262 1.33 1.21 29.29
CA THR A 262 0.54 1.32 28.05
C THR A 262 -0.96 1.18 28.20
N CYS A 263 -1.44 0.63 29.32
CA CYS A 263 -2.82 0.19 29.48
C CYS A 263 -3.60 0.93 30.58
N ARG A 264 -3.04 1.96 31.24
CA ARG A 264 -3.77 2.69 32.28
C ARG A 264 -4.70 3.75 31.70
N GLY A 265 -5.68 4.17 32.50
CA GLY A 265 -6.58 5.26 32.15
C GLY A 265 -5.79 6.53 31.84
N GLY A 266 -6.02 7.11 30.65
CA GLY A 266 -5.29 8.28 30.16
C GLY A 266 -4.09 7.97 29.26
N ASP A 267 -3.71 6.70 29.08
CA ASP A 267 -2.64 6.29 28.15
C ASP A 267 -3.09 6.19 26.69
N TYR A 268 -4.37 6.50 26.44
CA TYR A 268 -4.91 6.68 25.11
C TYR A 268 -5.86 7.87 25.03
N ILE A 269 -5.95 8.44 23.84
CA ILE A 269 -6.90 9.49 23.49
C ILE A 269 -7.77 8.96 22.37
N LYS A 270 -9.09 9.07 22.54
CA LYS A 270 -10.09 8.59 21.58
C LYS A 270 -11.12 9.67 21.33
N THR A 271 -11.60 9.76 20.10
CA THR A 271 -12.81 10.49 19.75
C THR A 271 -13.95 9.50 19.51
N CYS A 272 -15.21 9.92 19.49
CA CYS A 272 -16.30 9.07 19.02
C CYS A 272 -17.40 9.86 18.33
N THR A 273 -18.03 9.25 17.34
CA THR A 273 -19.18 9.87 16.68
C THR A 273 -20.39 9.93 17.62
N VAL A 274 -20.91 11.12 17.87
CA VAL A 274 -22.18 11.32 18.60
C VAL A 274 -23.35 10.92 17.69
N PRO A 275 -24.30 10.07 18.15
CA PRO A 275 -25.49 9.74 17.37
C PRO A 275 -26.36 10.98 17.08
N SER A 276 -26.71 11.18 15.82
CA SER A 276 -27.50 12.33 15.33
C SER A 276 -26.91 13.68 15.76
N PRO A 277 -25.69 14.03 15.30
CA PRO A 277 -24.99 15.23 15.76
C PRO A 277 -25.67 16.49 15.21
N HIS A 278 -25.74 17.52 16.05
CA HIS A 278 -26.10 18.88 15.69
C HIS A 278 -24.89 19.71 15.17
N LEU A 279 -23.68 19.16 15.27
CA LEU A 279 -22.38 19.77 14.96
C LEU A 279 -22.12 21.08 15.72
N ASN A 280 -22.46 21.09 17.01
CA ASN A 280 -22.31 22.24 17.90
C ASN A 280 -21.61 21.87 19.23
N GLY A 281 -21.49 22.85 20.13
CA GLY A 281 -20.87 22.62 21.44
C GLY A 281 -21.54 21.55 22.30
N ASP A 282 -22.86 21.36 22.16
CA ASP A 282 -23.61 20.34 22.92
C ASP A 282 -23.15 18.93 22.55
N ASP A 283 -22.79 18.70 21.29
CA ASP A 283 -22.23 17.42 20.85
C ASP A 283 -20.86 17.16 21.47
N LEU A 284 -20.01 18.19 21.62
CA LEU A 284 -18.71 18.04 22.29
C LEU A 284 -18.89 17.64 23.77
N GLU A 285 -19.86 18.23 24.46
CA GLU A 285 -20.19 17.84 25.83
C GLU A 285 -20.75 16.42 25.91
N ARG A 286 -21.61 16.03 24.96
CA ARG A 286 -22.16 14.68 24.86
C ARG A 286 -21.08 13.65 24.59
N GLU A 287 -20.20 13.92 23.63
CA GLU A 287 -19.03 13.09 23.33
C GLU A 287 -18.17 12.91 24.58
N LYS A 288 -17.85 14.00 25.30
CA LYS A 288 -17.06 13.91 26.53
C LYS A 288 -17.73 13.07 27.62
N LYS A 289 -19.06 13.13 27.74
CA LYS A 289 -19.85 12.29 28.65
C LYS A 289 -19.86 10.82 28.22
N MET A 290 -19.91 10.55 26.91
CA MET A 290 -19.84 9.19 26.35
C MET A 290 -18.46 8.57 26.52
N LEU A 291 -17.41 9.39 26.39
CA LEU A 291 -16.03 8.93 26.50
C LEU A 291 -15.56 8.69 27.94
N LYS A 292 -16.25 9.23 28.97
CA LYS A 292 -15.88 9.23 30.39
C LYS A 292 -14.78 8.19 30.72
N LEU A 293 -13.55 8.66 30.54
CA LEU A 293 -12.27 8.10 30.94
C LEU A 293 -12.05 8.41 32.42
#